data_AF-A0A662SPJ8-F1
#
_entry.id   AF-A0A662SPJ8-F1
#
_cell.length_a   1.000
_cell.length_b   1.000
_cell.length_c   1.000
_cell.angle_alpha   90.00
_cell.angle_beta   90.00
_cell.angle_gamma   90.00
#
_symmetry.space_group_name_H-M   'P 1'
#
loop_
_entity.id
_entity.type
_entity.pdbx_description
1 polymer ?
#
loop_
_entity_poly.entity_id
_entity_poly.type
_entity_poly.pdbx_seq_one_letter_code
_entity_poly.pdbx_strand_id
1 'polypeptide(L)'
;MILEEREGHLHRLGLFYKPLDRQPYLVAYASTFEDESQTDFEDTWDRLKGKLCYIQYYDHLLFKNVKEDRVLAPVIRETVGWLVEDGDGYIKLLWDRSIEKLPQERSQDKISGMIILKPLILEIKEVDLE
;
A
#
# COMPACT_ATOMS: atom_id res chain seq x y z
N MET A 1 0.81 -7.31 -11.34
CA MET A 1 1.53 -6.11 -11.81
C MET A 1 2.53 -6.61 -12.85
N ILE A 2 2.35 -6.25 -14.11
CA ILE A 2 3.30 -6.60 -15.17
C ILE A 2 3.99 -5.30 -15.54
N LEU A 3 5.29 -5.24 -15.30
CA LEU A 3 6.17 -4.16 -15.75
C LEU A 3 6.79 -4.66 -17.05
N GLU A 4 6.64 -3.92 -18.14
CA GLU A 4 7.31 -4.20 -19.41
C GLU A 4 8.23 -3.02 -19.72
N GLU A 5 9.51 -3.32 -19.92
CA GLU A 5 10.54 -2.33 -20.23
C GLU A 5 10.69 -2.23 -21.76
N ARG A 6 10.50 -1.03 -22.30
CA ARG A 6 10.79 -0.73 -23.71
C ARG A 6 11.49 0.62 -23.81
N GLU A 7 12.56 0.69 -24.60
CA GLU A 7 13.28 1.93 -24.93
C GLU A 7 13.72 2.78 -23.71
N GLY A 8 14.04 2.15 -22.57
CA GLY A 8 14.55 2.85 -21.40
C GLY A 8 13.50 3.55 -20.53
N HIS A 9 12.21 3.32 -20.79
CA HIS A 9 11.11 3.86 -19.98
C HIS A 9 10.34 2.74 -19.27
N LEU A 10 10.08 2.93 -17.97
CA LEU A 10 9.25 2.05 -17.14
C LEU A 10 7.78 2.35 -17.39
N HIS A 11 7.08 1.44 -18.07
CA HIS A 11 5.65 1.61 -18.33
C HIS A 11 4.81 0.94 -17.24
N ARG A 12 4.06 1.73 -16.46
CA ARG A 12 3.05 1.22 -15.52
C ARG A 12 1.77 0.88 -16.27
N LEU A 13 1.51 -0.41 -16.48
CA LEU A 13 0.21 -0.89 -16.97
C LEU A 13 -0.84 -0.82 -15.86
N GLY A 14 -1.63 0.26 -15.85
CA GLY A 14 -2.84 0.39 -15.03
C GLY A 14 -4.07 -0.10 -15.79
N LEU A 15 -4.85 -1.00 -15.19
CA LEU A 15 -6.18 -1.37 -15.69
C LEU A 15 -7.20 -0.45 -15.02
N PHE A 16 -7.76 0.50 -15.75
CA PHE A 16 -8.91 1.29 -15.28
C PHE A 16 -10.19 0.82 -15.97
N TYR A 17 -11.21 0.53 -15.16
CA TYR A 17 -12.55 0.19 -15.64
C TYR A 17 -13.42 1.44 -15.63
N LYS A 18 -13.90 1.89 -16.78
CA LYS A 18 -14.91 2.95 -16.89
C LYS A 18 -16.27 2.30 -17.14
N PRO A 19 -17.28 2.45 -16.27
CA PRO A 19 -18.62 1.98 -16.56
C PRO A 19 -19.30 3.00 -17.48
N LEU A 20 -19.46 2.67 -18.75
CA LEU A 20 -20.48 3.29 -19.60
C LEU A 20 -21.04 2.25 -20.56
N ASP A 21 -22.34 2.05 -20.39
CA ASP A 21 -23.32 1.30 -21.16
C ASP A 21 -22.86 0.62 -22.45
N ARG A 22 -22.94 -0.71 -22.38
CA ARG A 22 -22.95 -1.68 -23.49
C ARG A 22 -21.58 -1.97 -24.11
N GLN A 23 -21.06 -3.09 -23.63
CA GLN A 23 -19.89 -3.89 -24.06
C GLN A 23 -18.58 -3.59 -23.33
N PRO A 24 -18.01 -4.59 -22.60
CA PRO A 24 -16.67 -4.45 -22.03
C PRO A 24 -15.64 -4.55 -23.16
N TYR A 25 -14.92 -3.47 -23.40
CA TYR A 25 -13.69 -3.50 -24.19
C TYR A 25 -12.51 -3.20 -23.25
N LEU A 26 -11.48 -4.04 -23.34
CA LEU A 26 -10.24 -3.88 -22.61
C LEU A 26 -9.48 -2.72 -23.25
N VAL A 27 -9.48 -1.56 -22.60
CA VAL A 27 -8.61 -0.45 -23.00
C VAL A 27 -7.33 -0.55 -22.20
N ALA A 28 -6.30 -1.14 -22.80
CA ALA A 28 -4.94 -0.96 -22.33
C ALA A 28 -4.45 0.42 -22.83
N TYR A 29 -4.47 1.42 -21.96
CA TYR A 29 -3.71 2.65 -22.22
C TYR A 29 -2.34 2.50 -21.58
N ALA A 30 -1.29 2.49 -22.40
CA ALA A 30 0.06 2.78 -21.92
C ALA A 30 0.15 4.30 -21.77
N SER A 31 -0.04 4.81 -20.56
CA SER A 31 0.37 6.16 -20.24
C SER A 31 1.88 6.12 -20.01
N THR A 32 2.63 6.81 -20.86
CA THR A 32 3.97 7.25 -20.53
C THR A 32 3.84 8.24 -19.38
N PHE A 33 4.04 7.76 -18.15
CA PHE A 33 4.36 8.68 -17.07
C PHE A 33 5.83 9.01 -17.23
N GLU A 34 6.15 10.28 -17.48
CA GLU A 34 7.46 10.79 -17.09
C GLU A 34 7.52 10.59 -15.58
N ASP A 35 8.40 9.69 -15.16
CA ASP A 35 8.62 9.37 -13.76
C ASP A 35 9.40 10.51 -13.10
N GLU A 36 8.72 11.66 -12.93
CA GLU A 36 9.24 12.77 -12.13
C GLU A 36 8.87 12.61 -10.65
N SER A 37 8.13 11.55 -10.28
CA SER A 37 7.66 11.27 -8.91
C SER A 37 8.45 10.18 -8.17
N GLN A 38 9.44 9.54 -8.81
CA GLN A 38 10.38 8.67 -8.10
C GLN A 38 11.26 9.44 -7.09
N THR A 39 11.36 10.77 -7.25
CA THR A 39 11.94 11.69 -6.27
C THR A 39 10.87 12.04 -5.23
N ASP A 40 11.01 11.53 -3.99
CA ASP A 40 10.69 12.22 -2.70
C ASP A 40 10.30 11.27 -1.56
N PHE A 41 10.19 9.96 -1.80
CA PHE A 41 9.87 9.03 -0.71
C PHE A 41 11.08 8.40 -0.01
N GLU A 42 12.26 8.33 -0.64
CA GLU A 42 13.44 7.69 0.00
C GLU A 42 13.80 8.36 1.33
N ASP A 43 13.91 9.69 1.35
CA ASP A 43 14.13 10.44 2.59
C ASP A 43 12.92 10.40 3.54
N THR A 44 11.72 10.19 3.01
CA THR A 44 10.48 10.14 3.78
C THR A 44 10.45 8.92 4.70
N TRP A 45 10.85 7.74 4.21
CA TRP A 45 10.75 6.51 5.01
C TRP A 45 11.72 6.47 6.18
N ASP A 46 12.97 6.90 5.96
CA ASP A 46 13.98 6.99 7.01
C ASP A 46 13.57 7.99 8.09
N ARG A 47 13.01 9.15 7.69
CA ARG A 47 12.48 10.15 8.63
C ARG A 47 11.31 9.64 9.46
N LEU A 48 10.42 8.84 8.85
CA LEU A 48 9.22 8.32 9.50
C LEU A 48 9.47 7.05 10.33
N LYS A 49 10.66 6.45 10.24
CA LYS A 49 11.00 5.25 11.02
C LYS A 49 10.92 5.53 12.52
N GLY A 50 10.17 4.68 13.20
CA GLY A 50 9.85 4.80 14.63
C GLY A 50 8.74 5.80 14.94
N LYS A 51 8.23 6.55 13.97
CA LYS A 51 7.14 7.52 14.16
C LYS A 51 5.78 6.87 14.00
N LEU A 52 4.80 7.41 14.70
CA LEU A 52 3.39 7.08 14.49
C LEU A 52 2.95 7.71 13.17
N CYS A 53 2.38 6.91 12.28
CA CYS A 53 2.02 7.34 10.93
C CYS A 53 0.56 7.00 10.63
N TYR A 54 -0.13 7.93 9.97
CA TYR A 54 -1.38 7.69 9.26
C TYR A 54 -1.08 7.31 7.82
N ILE A 55 -1.75 6.29 7.28
CA ILE A 55 -1.52 5.79 5.92
C ILE A 55 -2.84 5.54 5.22
N GLN A 56 -2.98 6.05 3.99
CA GLN A 56 -4.00 5.61 3.03
C GLN A 56 -3.38 4.70 1.96
N TYR A 57 -4.02 3.60 1.62
CA TYR A 57 -3.50 2.63 0.66
C TYR A 57 -4.60 1.84 -0.07
N TYR A 58 -4.26 1.27 -1.22
CA TYR A 58 -5.10 0.27 -1.88
C TYR A 58 -4.92 -1.10 -1.23
N ASP A 59 -6.03 -1.67 -0.75
CA ASP A 59 -6.03 -3.00 -0.14
C ASP A 59 -6.09 -4.11 -1.20
N HIS A 60 -5.46 -5.24 -0.88
CA HIS A 60 -5.62 -6.46 -1.65
C HIS A 60 -6.90 -7.16 -1.22
N LEU A 61 -7.84 -7.30 -2.15
CA LEU A 61 -9.06 -8.06 -1.90
C LEU A 61 -8.89 -9.50 -2.36
N LEU A 62 -9.14 -10.44 -1.46
CA LEU A 62 -9.33 -11.84 -1.83
C LEU A 62 -10.72 -12.01 -2.44
N PHE A 63 -10.79 -12.31 -3.73
CA PHE A 63 -12.03 -12.76 -4.35
C PHE A 63 -12.17 -14.28 -4.16
N LYS A 64 -13.13 -14.71 -3.35
CA LYS A 64 -13.45 -16.14 -3.15
C LYS A 64 -14.96 -16.32 -3.03
N ASN A 65 -15.53 -17.23 -3.81
CA ASN A 65 -16.97 -17.54 -3.82
C ASN A 65 -17.86 -16.31 -4.09
N VAL A 66 -17.40 -15.39 -4.94
CA VAL A 66 -18.16 -14.19 -5.31
C VAL A 66 -18.90 -14.47 -6.61
N LYS A 67 -20.16 -14.01 -6.72
CA LYS A 67 -20.94 -14.13 -7.97
C LYS A 67 -20.25 -13.33 -9.09
N GLU A 68 -20.30 -13.87 -10.31
CA GLU A 68 -19.64 -13.29 -11.50
C GLU A 68 -20.19 -11.91 -11.87
N ASP A 69 -21.43 -11.59 -11.49
CA ASP A 69 -22.06 -10.29 -11.73
C ASP A 69 -21.63 -9.20 -10.73
N ARG A 70 -20.82 -9.55 -9.72
CA ARG A 70 -20.35 -8.60 -8.72
C ARG A 70 -19.06 -7.94 -9.19
N VAL A 71 -19.11 -6.62 -9.35
CA VAL A 71 -17.90 -5.82 -9.57
C VAL A 71 -17.08 -5.78 -8.28
N LEU A 72 -15.85 -6.28 -8.35
CA LEU A 72 -14.85 -6.15 -7.29
C LEU A 72 -13.76 -5.21 -7.78
N ALA A 73 -13.44 -4.19 -6.97
CA ALA A 73 -12.35 -3.27 -7.23
C ALA A 73 -11.54 -3.10 -5.95
N PRO A 74 -10.22 -2.85 -6.02
CA PRO A 74 -9.42 -2.49 -4.86
C PRO A 74 -10.08 -1.35 -4.08
N VAL A 75 -10.10 -1.48 -2.76
CA VAL A 75 -10.71 -0.49 -1.86
C VAL A 75 -9.59 0.34 -1.23
N ILE A 76 -9.82 1.64 -1.12
CA ILE A 76 -8.93 2.53 -0.36
C ILE A 76 -9.21 2.30 1.12
N ARG A 77 -8.17 1.97 1.88
CA ARG A 77 -8.21 1.83 3.33
C ARG A 77 -7.29 2.86 3.97
N GLU A 78 -7.59 3.17 5.22
CA GLU A 78 -6.71 3.95 6.07
C GLU A 78 -6.31 3.14 7.32
N THR A 79 -5.15 3.45 7.88
CA THR A 79 -4.65 2.84 9.12
C THR A 79 -3.70 3.80 9.84
N VAL A 80 -3.49 3.55 11.14
CA VAL A 80 -2.49 4.25 11.95
C VAL A 80 -1.61 3.22 12.65
N GLY A 81 -0.31 3.46 12.71
CA GLY A 81 0.63 2.64 13.47
C GLY A 81 2.07 3.17 13.39
N TRP A 82 2.97 2.56 14.15
CA TRP A 82 4.39 2.92 14.12
C TRP A 82 5.08 2.27 12.91
N LEU A 83 5.80 3.04 12.11
CA LEU A 83 6.63 2.50 11.04
C LEU A 83 7.88 1.88 11.67
N VAL A 84 7.95 0.54 11.69
CA VAL A 84 9.05 -0.19 12.37
C VAL A 84 10.11 -0.70 11.40
N GLU A 85 9.76 -0.84 10.12
CA GLU A 85 10.68 -1.27 9.08
C GLU A 85 10.37 -0.56 7.78
N ASP A 86 11.43 -0.05 7.15
CA ASP A 86 11.44 0.31 5.75
C ASP A 86 12.19 -0.76 4.96
N GLY A 87 11.46 -1.54 4.17
CA GLY A 87 12.00 -2.60 3.34
C GLY A 87 12.08 -2.19 1.87
N ASP A 88 12.75 -3.01 1.07
CA ASP A 88 12.78 -2.82 -0.38
C ASP A 88 11.37 -3.07 -0.96
N GLY A 89 10.69 -1.99 -1.34
CA GLY A 89 9.33 -2.00 -1.88
C GLY A 89 8.18 -2.14 -0.87
N TYR A 90 8.43 -2.22 0.43
CA TYR A 90 7.38 -2.34 1.46
C TYR A 90 7.71 -1.61 2.76
N ILE A 91 6.70 -1.39 3.60
CA ILE A 91 6.86 -0.94 4.98
C ILE A 91 6.21 -1.93 5.94
N LYS A 92 6.71 -2.03 7.18
CA LYS A 92 6.02 -2.70 8.30
C LYS A 92 5.49 -1.66 9.28
N LEU A 93 4.19 -1.73 9.50
CA LEU A 93 3.48 -1.00 10.54
C LEU A 93 3.26 -1.90 11.75
N LEU A 94 3.49 -1.34 12.93
CA LEU A 94 3.12 -1.91 14.22
C LEU A 94 1.89 -1.18 14.74
N TRP A 95 0.81 -1.90 15.06
CA TRP A 95 -0.42 -1.30 15.58
C TRP A 95 -0.47 -1.26 17.10
N ASP A 96 0.02 -2.31 17.74
CA ASP A 96 -0.09 -2.48 19.18
C ASP A 96 1.16 -3.17 19.72
N ARG A 97 1.61 -2.71 20.90
CA ARG A 97 2.72 -3.29 21.64
C ARG A 97 2.54 -3.03 23.13
N SER A 98 2.90 -4.01 23.94
CA SER A 98 2.99 -3.83 25.38
C SER A 98 4.23 -3.02 25.77
N ILE A 99 4.07 -2.08 26.71
CA ILE A 99 5.20 -1.30 27.25
C ILE A 99 6.11 -2.21 28.09
N GLU A 100 5.50 -3.14 28.83
CA GLU A 100 6.16 -4.16 29.63
C GLU A 100 5.61 -5.54 29.26
N LYS A 101 6.36 -6.60 29.57
CA LYS A 101 5.91 -7.97 29.30
C LYS A 101 4.63 -8.27 30.09
N LEU A 102 3.55 -8.60 29.40
CA LEU A 102 2.33 -8.99 30.08
C LEU A 102 2.46 -10.42 30.66
N PRO A 103 1.85 -10.73 31.81
CA PRO A 103 1.90 -12.07 32.40
C PRO A 103 1.39 -13.18 31.46
N GLN A 104 0.45 -12.85 30.57
CA GLN A 104 -0.16 -13.77 29.60
C GLN A 104 0.62 -13.83 28.27
N GLU A 105 1.55 -12.91 28.02
CA GLU A 105 2.39 -12.94 26.83
C GLU A 105 3.42 -14.05 26.93
N ARG A 106 3.22 -15.09 26.11
CA ARG A 106 4.18 -16.19 26.00
C ARG A 106 5.54 -15.71 25.45
N SER A 107 5.57 -14.61 24.71
CA SER A 107 6.77 -13.97 24.16
C SER A 107 6.48 -12.48 23.88
N GLN A 108 7.38 -11.57 24.27
CA GLN A 108 7.27 -10.14 23.90
C GLN A 108 7.47 -9.91 22.39
N ASP A 109 8.03 -10.89 21.69
CA ASP A 109 8.35 -10.80 20.26
C ASP A 109 7.11 -10.94 19.35
N LYS A 110 5.92 -11.08 19.93
CA LYS A 110 4.66 -11.19 19.19
C LYS A 110 4.05 -9.81 19.01
N ILE A 111 4.41 -9.19 17.90
CA ILE A 111 3.87 -7.92 17.46
C ILE A 111 2.67 -8.11 16.51
N SER A 112 1.70 -7.21 16.60
CA SER A 112 0.56 -7.16 15.67
C SER A 112 0.67 -5.92 14.80
N GLY A 113 0.52 -6.12 13.50
CA GLY A 113 0.79 -5.06 12.53
C GLY A 113 0.43 -5.47 11.11
N MET A 114 0.96 -4.73 10.15
CA MET A 114 0.66 -4.91 8.74
C MET A 114 1.86 -4.59 7.86
N ILE A 115 2.01 -5.34 6.78
CA ILE A 115 2.93 -5.03 5.68
C ILE A 115 2.14 -4.34 4.59
N ILE A 116 2.61 -3.18 4.13
CA ILE A 116 2.02 -2.45 3.01
C ILE A 116 3.09 -2.28 1.92
N LEU A 117 2.74 -2.61 0.69
CA LEU A 117 3.62 -2.37 -0.46
C LEU A 117 3.64 -0.87 -0.77
N LYS A 118 4.83 -0.28 -0.89
CA LYS A 118 5.02 1.15 -1.20
C LYS A 118 4.23 1.60 -2.44
N PRO A 119 4.16 0.83 -3.55
CA PRO A 119 3.39 1.21 -4.74
C PRO A 119 1.86 1.30 -4.55
N LEU A 120 1.35 0.82 -3.41
CA LEU A 120 -0.07 0.85 -3.06
C LEU A 120 -0.41 1.95 -2.06
N ILE A 121 0.60 2.63 -1.51
CA ILE A 121 0.41 3.77 -0.60
C ILE A 121 -0.01 4.98 -1.43
N LEU A 122 -1.09 5.62 -1.02
CA LEU A 122 -1.63 6.85 -1.61
C LEU A 122 -1.18 8.08 -0.83
N GLU A 123 -1.07 7.95 0.48
CA GLU A 123 -0.67 9.02 1.38
C GLU A 123 -0.04 8.43 2.65
N ILE A 124 0.98 9.11 3.17
CA ILE A 124 1.53 8.87 4.51
C ILE A 124 1.80 10.19 5.21
N LYS A 125 1.44 10.27 6.50
CA LYS A 125 1.66 11.45 7.36
C LYS A 125 2.15 11.00 8.73
N GLU A 126 3.12 11.72 9.29
CA GLU A 126 3.43 11.61 10.73
C GLU A 126 2.22 12.09 11.54
N VAL A 127 1.92 11.41 12.64
CA VAL A 127 0.87 11.79 13.58
C VAL A 127 1.54 12.34 14.82
N ASP A 128 1.30 13.62 15.09
CA ASP A 128 1.71 14.26 16.34
C ASP A 128 0.76 13.88 17.47
N LEU A 129 1.34 13.48 18.61
CA LEU A 129 0.62 13.19 19.84
C LEU A 129 0.84 14.38 20.79
N GLU A 130 -0.02 15.40 20.68
CA GLU A 130 -0.08 16.52 21.63
C GLU A 130 -0.81 16.15 22.93
#